data_AF-A0A9X8DWG6-F1
#
_entry.id   AF-A0A9X8DWG6-F1
#
_cell.length_a   1.000
_cell.length_b   1.000
_cell.length_c   1.000
_cell.angle_alpha   90.00
_cell.angle_beta   90.00
_cell.angle_gamma   90.00
#
_symmetry.space_group_name_H-M   'P 1'
#
loop_
_entity.id
_entity.type
_entity.pdbx_description
1 polymer ?
#
loop_
_entity_poly.entity_id
_entity_poly.type
_entity_poly.pdbx_seq_one_letter_code
_entity_poly.pdbx_strand_id
1 'polypeptide(L)'
;MGRALMFAFFMLFLFGLMSLALFKGALHTCSVSPYNYGLGTGTPVNPPWFPTDYTGDFNIVNVTVLGELDVMTFPRPWTKMTDPQKDAMRPVWNQPGCGPFADDVMPTSRDICLCFTKQNGTSWKPQTPQSFDNILAAIGGLYELTTMEGWTNVALACVDAVGENMQPIANYNPIIMVYWWLYMIICAFFITNLFIGVLCDSFTRETYGAIATDEQIQWIKLQNKVLALAPQRVHPCPKTYPRKGCYKVATYMYFEHFITVVILVNTGCMATHYFGASVTTTETLNSLNLAFSVIFTVEAAVKFGGYGLAYFEDGWNRFDFLIVVFTILSLILQSMDINVGSAATVVRVFRVGRALRLIKKAKIMKNLFDTLIVSLPAVVNVVSLLSLLYYIFAAVAVQLFAKTAFDGNMINENQSFQNFWTAFQTLIGFSTGENWDNFTWEVYNQVPATNPTCEDRSYNASMCGFNDTYGCIPLDGCGSWLIVPFMYVFYLIMGYIGINLFSGIVVDAIGDSSSDCPVNVNTLAEFSDRWAEFDPSGTGIITADELTDFLYTVYPPFGFKGVPGFTRRRVVIAIGTSQRDFS
;
A
#
# COMPACT_ATOMS: atom_id res chain seq x y z
N MET A 1 -20.03 -4.96 11.90
CA MET A 1 -19.17 -5.94 11.19
C MET A 1 -19.91 -7.21 10.74
N GLY A 2 -20.49 -8.03 11.63
CA GLY A 2 -21.11 -9.32 11.22
C GLY A 2 -22.15 -9.22 10.09
N ARG A 3 -23.00 -8.18 10.10
CA ARG A 3 -23.96 -7.93 8.99
C ARG A 3 -23.29 -7.63 7.66
N ALA A 4 -22.19 -6.88 7.66
CA ALA A 4 -21.41 -6.58 6.45
C ALA A 4 -20.71 -7.84 5.91
N LEU A 5 -20.16 -8.69 6.79
CA LEU A 5 -19.60 -10.00 6.41
C LEU A 5 -20.67 -10.92 5.81
N MET A 6 -21.87 -10.97 6.40
CA MET A 6 -22.96 -11.77 5.84
C MET A 6 -23.40 -11.26 4.46
N PHE A 7 -23.49 -9.94 4.28
CA PHE A 7 -23.79 -9.34 2.98
C PHE A 7 -22.70 -9.63 1.95
N ALA A 8 -21.43 -9.51 2.35
CA ALA A 8 -20.29 -9.82 1.50
C ALA A 8 -20.29 -11.28 1.04
N PHE A 9 -20.47 -12.20 1.98
CA PHE A 9 -20.59 -13.63 1.69
C PHE A 9 -21.79 -13.93 0.79
N PHE A 10 -22.94 -13.31 1.03
CA PHE A 10 -24.13 -13.48 0.20
C PHE A 10 -23.87 -13.04 -1.25
N MET A 11 -23.21 -11.90 -1.45
CA MET A 11 -22.84 -11.43 -2.79
C MET A 11 -21.84 -12.36 -3.47
N LEU A 12 -20.79 -12.80 -2.76
CA LEU A 12 -19.83 -13.77 -3.29
C LEU A 12 -20.50 -15.11 -3.64
N PHE A 13 -21.47 -15.55 -2.84
CA PHE A 13 -22.26 -16.75 -3.10
C PHE A 13 -23.09 -16.61 -4.38
N LEU A 14 -23.76 -15.47 -4.58
CA LEU A 14 -24.57 -15.21 -5.78
C LEU A 14 -23.71 -15.18 -7.04
N PHE A 15 -22.61 -14.44 -7.02
CA PHE A 15 -21.65 -14.42 -8.14
C PHE A 15 -20.98 -15.78 -8.34
N GLY A 16 -20.73 -16.53 -7.26
CA GLY A 16 -20.18 -17.88 -7.32
C GLY A 16 -21.10 -18.88 -8.01
N LEU A 17 -22.42 -18.81 -7.77
CA LEU A 17 -23.40 -19.62 -8.50
C LEU A 17 -23.43 -19.26 -9.99
N MET A 18 -23.31 -17.97 -10.31
CA MET A 18 -23.24 -17.50 -11.70
C MET A 18 -21.95 -17.98 -12.38
N SER A 19 -20.78 -17.87 -11.72
CA SER A 19 -19.51 -18.39 -12.24
C SER A 19 -19.55 -19.89 -12.47
N LEU A 20 -20.12 -20.65 -11.53
CA LEU A 20 -20.29 -22.09 -11.65
C LEU A 20 -21.16 -22.44 -12.88
N ALA A 21 -22.24 -21.70 -13.10
CA ALA A 21 -23.10 -21.94 -14.27
C ALA A 21 -22.41 -21.61 -15.60
N LEU A 22 -21.51 -20.62 -15.62
CA LEU A 22 -20.86 -20.12 -16.83
C LEU A 22 -19.54 -20.84 -17.17
N PHE A 23 -18.75 -21.23 -16.17
CA PHE A 23 -17.34 -21.60 -16.35
C PHE A 23 -16.95 -22.98 -15.81
N LYS A 24 -17.91 -23.78 -15.35
CA LYS A 24 -17.64 -25.13 -14.84
C LYS A 24 -16.87 -25.97 -15.87
N GLY A 25 -15.70 -26.46 -15.48
CA GLY A 25 -14.82 -27.31 -16.28
C GLY A 25 -14.21 -26.61 -17.50
N ALA A 26 -14.37 -25.29 -17.65
CA ALA A 26 -13.98 -24.56 -18.87
C ALA A 26 -12.62 -23.85 -18.78
N LEU A 27 -12.04 -23.72 -17.59
CA LEU A 27 -10.78 -22.98 -17.34
C LEU A 27 -9.52 -23.86 -17.38
N HIS A 28 -9.51 -24.89 -18.20
CA HIS A 28 -8.38 -25.80 -18.34
C HIS A 28 -7.82 -25.81 -19.76
N THR A 29 -6.56 -26.18 -19.90
CA THR A 29 -5.86 -26.30 -21.17
C THR A 29 -4.96 -27.50 -21.20
N CYS A 30 -4.67 -28.00 -22.40
CA CYS A 30 -3.58 -28.93 -22.58
C CYS A 30 -2.22 -28.22 -22.44
N SER A 31 -1.22 -28.93 -21.91
CA SER A 31 0.15 -28.46 -21.72
C SER A 31 0.87 -28.16 -23.03
N VAL A 32 0.49 -28.89 -24.08
CA VAL A 32 0.85 -28.56 -25.46
C VAL A 32 -0.35 -27.80 -26.01
N SER A 33 -0.31 -26.48 -25.86
CA SER A 33 -1.43 -25.62 -26.24
C SER A 33 -1.20 -25.03 -27.63
N PRO A 34 -2.21 -25.06 -28.52
CA PRO A 34 -2.14 -24.37 -29.79
C PRO A 34 -2.20 -22.83 -29.68
N TYR A 35 -2.23 -22.22 -28.49
CA TYR A 35 -2.25 -20.74 -28.36
C TYR A 35 -0.88 -20.10 -28.15
N ASN A 36 0.19 -20.90 -28.09
CA ASN A 36 1.54 -20.39 -28.36
C ASN A 36 1.70 -19.98 -29.85
N TYR A 37 0.75 -20.32 -30.71
CA TYR A 37 0.73 -20.04 -32.16
C TYR A 37 0.26 -18.62 -32.54
N GLY A 38 0.55 -17.61 -31.72
CA GLY A 38 0.15 -16.23 -31.98
C GLY A 38 0.78 -15.13 -31.12
N LEU A 39 1.59 -15.48 -30.10
CA LEU A 39 2.24 -14.52 -29.18
C LEU A 39 3.75 -14.35 -29.42
N GLY A 40 4.30 -14.96 -30.48
CA GLY A 40 5.68 -14.69 -30.94
C GLY A 40 6.80 -15.18 -30.00
N THR A 41 6.50 -16.00 -28.99
CA THR A 41 7.49 -16.48 -28.01
C THR A 41 8.26 -17.73 -28.43
N GLY A 42 8.01 -18.25 -29.64
CA GLY A 42 8.90 -19.19 -30.34
C GLY A 42 9.06 -20.56 -29.68
N THR A 43 8.45 -21.59 -30.28
CA THR A 43 9.05 -22.92 -30.48
C THR A 43 8.08 -23.75 -31.34
N PRO A 44 8.50 -24.29 -32.50
CA PRO A 44 7.71 -25.28 -33.22
C PRO A 44 7.84 -26.63 -32.50
N VAL A 45 6.79 -27.03 -31.78
CA VAL A 45 6.61 -28.44 -31.42
C VAL A 45 5.46 -28.93 -32.28
N ASN A 46 5.75 -29.76 -33.29
CA ASN A 46 4.72 -30.32 -34.16
C ASN A 46 3.64 -30.99 -33.29
N PRO A 47 2.41 -30.44 -33.25
CA PRO A 47 1.34 -30.99 -32.42
C PRO A 47 0.96 -32.38 -32.95
N PRO A 48 0.93 -33.42 -32.12
CA PRO A 48 0.82 -34.80 -32.59
C PRO A 48 -0.56 -35.16 -33.16
N TRP A 49 -1.55 -34.29 -33.00
CA TRP A 49 -2.91 -34.45 -33.50
C TRP A 49 -3.17 -33.72 -34.83
N PHE A 50 -2.18 -33.01 -35.39
CA PHE A 50 -2.32 -32.40 -36.71
C PHE A 50 -2.21 -33.47 -37.83
N PRO A 51 -2.81 -33.23 -39.01
CA PRO A 51 -2.70 -34.12 -40.15
C PRO A 51 -1.24 -34.45 -40.51
N THR A 52 -0.96 -35.72 -40.76
CA THR A 52 0.41 -36.21 -41.04
C THR A 52 1.01 -35.67 -42.34
N ASP A 53 0.18 -35.18 -43.24
CA ASP A 53 0.52 -34.57 -44.53
C ASP A 53 0.67 -33.04 -44.46
N TYR A 54 0.41 -32.43 -43.30
CA TYR A 54 0.53 -30.98 -43.12
C TYR A 54 2.00 -30.55 -43.07
N THR A 55 2.41 -29.73 -44.03
CA THR A 55 3.78 -29.19 -44.17
C THR A 55 3.83 -27.66 -44.06
N GLY A 56 2.71 -27.03 -43.68
CA GLY A 56 2.58 -25.59 -43.53
C GLY A 56 3.09 -25.07 -42.17
N ASP A 57 2.94 -23.77 -41.94
CA ASP A 57 3.22 -23.15 -40.64
C ASP A 57 2.16 -23.59 -39.62
N PHE A 58 2.58 -24.06 -38.45
CA PHE A 58 1.68 -24.41 -37.36
C PHE A 58 1.13 -23.15 -36.65
N ASN A 59 1.68 -21.97 -36.93
CA ASN A 59 1.18 -20.67 -36.46
C ASN A 59 -0.04 -20.17 -37.25
N ILE A 60 -1.17 -20.89 -37.18
CA ILE A 60 -2.39 -20.54 -37.92
C ILE A 60 -3.27 -19.60 -37.09
N VAL A 61 -3.33 -18.32 -37.49
CA VAL A 61 -4.16 -17.29 -36.82
C VAL A 61 -5.64 -17.38 -37.21
N ASN A 62 -5.97 -17.99 -38.36
CA ASN A 62 -7.34 -18.07 -38.84
C ASN A 62 -8.08 -19.28 -38.24
N VAL A 63 -9.04 -19.01 -37.35
CA VAL A 63 -9.86 -20.01 -36.64
C VAL A 63 -10.57 -20.98 -37.58
N THR A 64 -10.99 -20.54 -38.77
CA THR A 64 -11.69 -21.41 -39.74
C THR A 64 -10.79 -22.51 -40.29
N VAL A 65 -9.53 -22.17 -40.57
CA VAL A 65 -8.51 -23.13 -41.04
C VAL A 65 -8.09 -24.04 -39.89
N LEU A 66 -7.94 -23.49 -38.68
CA LEU A 66 -7.66 -24.28 -37.48
C LEU A 66 -8.78 -25.30 -37.18
N GLY A 67 -10.04 -24.92 -37.41
CA GLY A 67 -11.20 -25.79 -37.28
C GLY A 67 -11.22 -27.00 -38.22
N GLU A 68 -10.50 -26.94 -39.34
CA GLU A 68 -10.38 -28.05 -40.28
C GLU A 68 -9.21 -28.98 -39.95
N LEU A 69 -8.13 -28.45 -39.36
CA LEU A 69 -6.89 -29.18 -39.13
C LEU A 69 -6.76 -29.71 -37.70
N ASP A 70 -7.10 -28.90 -36.70
CA ASP A 70 -6.85 -29.17 -35.29
C ASP A 70 -8.00 -29.92 -34.62
N VAL A 71 -7.89 -31.24 -34.58
CA VAL A 71 -8.88 -32.11 -33.93
C VAL A 71 -8.90 -31.98 -32.40
N MET A 72 -7.87 -31.41 -31.78
CA MET A 72 -7.84 -31.23 -30.32
C MET A 72 -8.65 -30.00 -29.90
N THR A 73 -8.44 -28.87 -30.57
CA THR A 73 -9.24 -27.65 -30.31
C THR A 73 -10.67 -27.81 -30.80
N PHE A 74 -10.87 -28.48 -31.94
CA PHE A 74 -12.17 -28.72 -32.56
C PHE A 74 -12.43 -30.22 -32.72
N PRO A 75 -12.84 -30.91 -31.64
CA PRO A 75 -13.09 -32.35 -31.70
C PRO A 75 -14.14 -32.73 -32.72
N ARG A 76 -13.96 -33.90 -33.34
CA ARG A 76 -14.90 -34.48 -34.31
C ARG A 76 -15.11 -35.96 -34.00
N PRO A 77 -16.30 -36.53 -34.27
CA PRO A 77 -16.48 -37.98 -34.27
C PRO A 77 -15.52 -38.65 -35.25
N TRP A 78 -15.11 -39.88 -34.97
CA TRP A 78 -14.20 -40.65 -35.81
C TRP A 78 -14.71 -40.77 -37.26
N THR A 79 -16.02 -40.93 -37.44
CA THR A 79 -16.68 -41.01 -38.76
C THR A 79 -16.53 -39.74 -39.59
N LYS A 80 -16.33 -38.58 -38.96
CA LYS A 80 -16.22 -37.26 -39.60
C LYS A 80 -14.78 -36.73 -39.74
N MET A 81 -13.79 -37.47 -39.28
CA MET A 81 -12.37 -37.13 -39.46
C MET A 81 -11.91 -37.47 -40.89
N THR A 82 -11.03 -36.65 -41.46
CA THR A 82 -10.37 -36.93 -42.74
C THR A 82 -9.35 -38.06 -42.58
N ASP A 83 -8.96 -38.72 -43.68
CA ASP A 83 -8.00 -39.83 -43.62
C ASP A 83 -6.65 -39.42 -42.99
N PRO A 84 -6.08 -38.23 -43.29
CA PRO A 84 -4.87 -37.76 -42.61
C PRO A 84 -5.03 -37.52 -41.10
N GLN A 85 -6.21 -37.10 -40.64
CA GLN A 85 -6.52 -36.92 -39.22
C GLN A 85 -6.66 -38.27 -38.50
N LYS A 86 -7.31 -39.23 -39.16
CA LYS A 86 -7.39 -40.60 -38.64
C LYS A 86 -6.01 -41.21 -38.51
N ASP A 87 -5.10 -40.96 -39.45
CA ASP A 87 -3.73 -41.46 -39.38
C ASP A 87 -2.94 -40.87 -38.21
N ALA A 88 -3.14 -39.58 -37.89
CA ALA A 88 -2.57 -38.94 -36.72
C ALA A 88 -3.12 -39.51 -35.39
N MET A 89 -4.41 -39.85 -35.33
CA MET A 89 -5.07 -40.36 -34.12
C MET A 89 -4.96 -41.89 -33.94
N ARG A 90 -4.79 -42.66 -35.01
CA ARG A 90 -4.69 -44.14 -35.00
C ARG A 90 -3.70 -44.73 -33.98
N PRO A 91 -2.50 -44.17 -33.74
CA PRO A 91 -1.55 -44.74 -32.77
C PRO A 91 -2.02 -44.61 -31.31
N VAL A 92 -2.98 -43.72 -31.02
CA VAL A 92 -3.50 -43.48 -29.66
C VAL A 92 -4.97 -43.84 -29.50
N TRP A 93 -5.76 -43.88 -30.58
CA TRP A 93 -7.21 -44.13 -30.54
C TRP A 93 -7.55 -45.50 -29.95
N ASN A 94 -8.44 -45.54 -28.96
CA ASN A 94 -8.87 -46.75 -28.25
C ASN A 94 -7.72 -47.55 -27.59
N GLN A 95 -6.57 -46.91 -27.36
CA GLN A 95 -5.47 -47.46 -26.56
C GLN A 95 -5.73 -47.26 -25.06
N PRO A 96 -5.09 -48.05 -24.16
CA PRO A 96 -5.24 -47.86 -22.72
C PRO A 96 -4.77 -46.45 -22.29
N GLY A 97 -5.73 -45.57 -21.97
CA GLY A 97 -5.52 -44.14 -21.67
C GLY A 97 -6.26 -43.18 -22.63
N CYS A 98 -6.83 -43.68 -23.72
CA CYS A 98 -7.57 -42.94 -24.73
C CYS A 98 -8.81 -43.75 -25.15
N GLY A 99 -9.96 -43.49 -24.53
CA GLY A 99 -11.20 -44.23 -24.80
C GLY A 99 -11.40 -45.48 -23.91
N PRO A 100 -12.34 -46.38 -24.27
CA PRO A 100 -12.91 -46.54 -25.61
C PRO A 100 -13.94 -45.47 -25.98
N PHE A 101 -13.77 -44.88 -27.16
CA PHE A 101 -14.76 -44.00 -27.78
C PHE A 101 -15.52 -44.79 -28.86
N ALA A 102 -16.84 -44.64 -28.89
CA ALA A 102 -17.63 -45.10 -30.02
C ALA A 102 -17.39 -44.18 -31.23
N ASP A 103 -17.43 -44.73 -32.44
CA ASP A 103 -17.04 -43.99 -33.65
C ASP A 103 -17.94 -42.75 -33.93
N ASP A 104 -19.16 -42.74 -33.40
CA ASP A 104 -20.13 -41.66 -33.54
C ASP A 104 -20.11 -40.64 -32.40
N VAL A 105 -19.39 -40.92 -31.30
CA VAL A 105 -19.31 -40.02 -30.14
C VAL A 105 -18.23 -38.97 -30.38
N MET A 106 -18.57 -37.72 -30.17
CA MET A 106 -17.61 -36.61 -30.19
C MET A 106 -16.83 -36.59 -28.87
N PRO A 107 -15.50 -36.84 -28.88
CA PRO A 107 -14.69 -36.73 -27.68
C PRO A 107 -14.54 -35.26 -27.25
N THR A 108 -14.19 -35.00 -26.00
CA THR A 108 -13.83 -33.64 -25.56
C THR A 108 -12.38 -33.30 -25.90
N SER A 109 -12.02 -32.01 -25.92
CA SER A 109 -10.62 -31.59 -26.12
C SER A 109 -9.69 -32.17 -25.04
N ARG A 110 -10.19 -32.26 -23.80
CA ARG A 110 -9.50 -32.93 -22.69
C ARG A 110 -9.19 -34.39 -23.02
N ASP A 111 -10.18 -35.12 -23.52
CA ASP A 111 -10.01 -36.54 -23.85
C ASP A 111 -8.92 -36.73 -24.90
N ILE A 112 -8.93 -35.91 -25.96
CA ILE A 112 -7.91 -35.93 -27.01
C ILE A 112 -6.54 -35.55 -26.45
N CYS A 113 -6.43 -34.52 -25.62
CA CYS A 113 -5.16 -34.17 -24.97
C CYS A 113 -4.61 -35.33 -24.14
N LEU A 114 -5.47 -36.02 -23.37
CA LEU A 114 -5.07 -37.12 -22.51
C LEU A 114 -4.68 -38.38 -23.30
N CYS A 115 -5.20 -38.56 -24.51
CA CYS A 115 -4.79 -39.65 -25.40
C CYS A 115 -3.28 -39.67 -25.68
N PHE A 116 -2.66 -38.49 -25.77
CA PHE A 116 -1.24 -38.34 -26.05
C PHE A 116 -0.34 -38.36 -24.81
N THR A 117 -0.89 -38.55 -23.61
CA THR A 117 -0.12 -38.49 -22.34
C THR A 117 1.05 -39.47 -22.34
N LYS A 118 0.83 -40.72 -22.80
CA LYS A 118 1.87 -41.77 -22.77
C LYS A 118 2.95 -41.62 -23.84
N GLN A 119 2.61 -41.06 -25.01
CA GLN A 119 3.53 -40.95 -26.14
C GLN A 119 4.29 -39.62 -26.15
N ASN A 120 3.60 -38.51 -25.83
CA ASN A 120 4.11 -37.15 -25.97
C ASN A 120 4.19 -36.38 -24.64
N GLY A 121 3.76 -36.97 -23.52
CA GLY A 121 3.82 -36.32 -22.21
C GLY A 121 2.84 -35.15 -22.04
N THR A 122 1.74 -35.14 -22.79
CA THR A 122 0.69 -34.11 -22.67
C THR A 122 -0.03 -34.22 -21.32
N SER A 123 -0.46 -33.09 -20.77
CA SER A 123 -1.22 -33.03 -19.51
C SER A 123 -2.31 -31.96 -19.59
N TRP A 124 -3.44 -32.19 -18.93
CA TRP A 124 -4.54 -31.23 -18.85
C TRP A 124 -4.43 -30.45 -17.55
N LYS A 125 -4.05 -29.17 -17.65
CA LYS A 125 -3.73 -28.31 -16.51
C LYS A 125 -4.68 -27.11 -16.44
N PRO A 126 -4.98 -26.58 -15.25
CA PRO A 126 -5.75 -25.34 -15.13
C PRO A 126 -4.96 -24.16 -15.75
N GLN A 127 -5.67 -23.24 -16.41
CA GLN A 127 -5.09 -22.00 -16.96
C GLN A 127 -4.77 -20.99 -15.87
N THR A 128 -5.64 -20.92 -14.87
CA THR A 128 -5.52 -20.04 -13.70
C THR A 128 -5.67 -20.86 -12.44
N PRO A 129 -5.02 -20.49 -11.33
CA PRO A 129 -5.17 -21.21 -10.06
C PRO A 129 -6.61 -21.24 -9.55
N GLN A 130 -7.38 -20.18 -9.82
CA GLN A 130 -8.79 -20.07 -9.44
C GLN A 130 -9.66 -20.93 -10.36
N SER A 131 -10.49 -21.79 -9.76
CA SER A 131 -11.40 -22.68 -10.46
C SER A 131 -12.86 -22.42 -10.09
N PHE A 132 -13.75 -22.58 -11.06
CA PHE A 132 -15.20 -22.43 -10.89
C PHE A 132 -15.94 -23.76 -11.01
N ASP A 133 -15.28 -24.88 -10.70
CA ASP A 133 -15.85 -26.23 -10.85
C ASP A 133 -16.80 -26.62 -9.72
N ASN A 134 -16.61 -26.00 -8.55
CA ASN A 134 -17.45 -26.19 -7.38
C ASN A 134 -17.69 -24.86 -6.68
N ILE A 135 -18.79 -24.75 -5.94
CA ILE A 135 -19.20 -23.49 -5.32
C ILE A 135 -18.19 -22.97 -4.29
N LEU A 136 -17.49 -23.85 -3.57
CA LEU A 136 -16.50 -23.42 -2.57
C LEU A 136 -15.23 -22.87 -3.22
N ALA A 137 -14.73 -23.52 -4.27
CA ALA A 137 -13.62 -23.01 -5.08
C ALA A 137 -14.00 -21.72 -5.80
N ALA A 138 -15.24 -21.62 -6.30
CA ALA A 138 -15.74 -20.39 -6.91
C ALA A 138 -15.78 -19.24 -5.91
N ILE A 139 -16.34 -19.45 -4.71
CA ILE A 139 -16.36 -18.41 -3.66
C ILE A 139 -14.95 -18.08 -3.19
N GLY A 140 -14.07 -19.08 -3.05
CA GLY A 140 -12.68 -18.87 -2.64
C GLY A 140 -11.86 -18.08 -3.67
N GLY A 141 -12.00 -18.43 -4.95
CA GLY A 141 -11.39 -17.67 -6.04
C GLY A 141 -11.98 -16.28 -6.16
N LEU A 142 -13.31 -16.13 -6.13
CA LEU A 142 -13.93 -14.80 -6.11
C LEU A 142 -13.57 -14.00 -4.85
N TYR A 143 -13.33 -14.62 -3.70
CA TYR A 143 -12.84 -13.89 -2.52
C TYR A 143 -11.46 -13.30 -2.79
N GLU A 144 -10.54 -14.09 -3.35
CA GLU A 144 -9.21 -13.63 -3.75
C GLU A 144 -9.30 -12.47 -4.76
N LEU A 145 -10.17 -12.58 -5.76
CA LEU A 145 -10.36 -11.55 -6.78
C LEU A 145 -11.01 -10.25 -6.27
N THR A 146 -11.63 -10.25 -5.08
CA THR A 146 -12.12 -8.98 -4.48
C THR A 146 -11.00 -8.01 -4.13
N THR A 147 -9.76 -8.51 -4.02
CA THR A 147 -8.57 -7.70 -3.71
C THR A 147 -8.04 -6.90 -4.90
N MET A 148 -8.60 -7.12 -6.10
CA MET A 148 -8.17 -6.52 -7.37
C MET A 148 -6.78 -6.96 -7.86
N GLU A 149 -6.18 -7.98 -7.25
CA GLU A 149 -5.02 -8.69 -7.80
C GLU A 149 -5.44 -9.95 -8.57
N GLY A 150 -4.65 -10.34 -9.57
CA GLY A 150 -4.84 -11.57 -10.34
C GLY A 150 -6.09 -11.66 -11.23
N TRP A 151 -7.07 -10.77 -11.07
CA TRP A 151 -8.39 -10.87 -11.69
C TRP A 151 -8.38 -10.78 -13.22
N THR A 152 -7.43 -10.04 -13.80
CA THR A 152 -7.33 -9.88 -15.26
C THR A 152 -7.03 -11.21 -15.94
N ASN A 153 -6.15 -12.02 -15.37
CA ASN A 153 -5.80 -13.34 -15.91
C ASN A 153 -7.01 -14.27 -15.89
N VAL A 154 -7.75 -14.30 -14.78
CA VAL A 154 -8.99 -15.11 -14.66
C VAL A 154 -10.07 -14.58 -15.61
N ALA A 155 -10.22 -13.26 -15.73
CA ALA A 155 -11.21 -12.66 -16.61
C ALA A 155 -10.94 -12.98 -18.08
N LEU A 156 -9.67 -12.92 -18.51
CA LEU A 156 -9.26 -13.31 -19.86
C LEU A 156 -9.47 -14.81 -20.10
N ALA A 157 -9.10 -15.66 -19.15
CA ALA A 157 -9.35 -17.10 -19.24
C ALA A 157 -10.86 -17.42 -19.36
N CYS A 158 -11.72 -16.65 -18.68
CA CYS A 158 -13.18 -16.75 -18.81
C CYS A 158 -13.71 -16.24 -20.15
N VAL A 159 -13.09 -15.23 -20.76
CA VAL A 159 -13.44 -14.75 -22.12
C VAL A 159 -13.08 -15.79 -23.19
N ASP A 160 -11.97 -16.50 -22.96
CA ASP A 160 -11.47 -17.54 -23.85
C ASP A 160 -12.19 -18.88 -23.66
N ALA A 161 -13.02 -19.01 -22.62
CA ALA A 161 -13.73 -20.24 -22.30
C ALA A 161 -14.80 -20.59 -23.36
N VAL A 162 -14.74 -21.81 -23.88
CA VAL A 162 -15.68 -22.32 -24.92
C VAL A 162 -16.76 -23.21 -24.32
N GLY A 163 -16.39 -24.12 -23.41
CA GLY A 163 -17.29 -25.08 -22.79
C GLY A 163 -16.58 -26.06 -21.85
N GLU A 164 -17.34 -26.93 -21.19
CA GLU A 164 -16.83 -27.92 -20.23
C GLU A 164 -15.86 -28.90 -20.91
N ASN A 165 -14.63 -29.02 -20.40
CA ASN A 165 -13.55 -29.86 -20.94
C ASN A 165 -13.15 -29.57 -22.39
N MET A 166 -13.45 -28.36 -22.88
CA MET A 166 -13.07 -27.88 -24.20
C MET A 166 -11.84 -26.99 -24.10
N GLN A 167 -10.99 -27.02 -25.12
CA GLN A 167 -9.83 -26.15 -25.19
C GLN A 167 -10.30 -24.69 -25.35
N PRO A 168 -9.82 -23.74 -24.52
CA PRO A 168 -10.20 -22.34 -24.63
C PRO A 168 -9.74 -21.76 -25.96
N ILE A 169 -10.52 -20.87 -26.58
CA ILE A 169 -10.19 -20.17 -27.82
C ILE A 169 -10.09 -18.68 -27.52
N ALA A 170 -8.97 -18.07 -27.91
CA ALA A 170 -8.73 -16.65 -27.69
C ALA A 170 -9.89 -15.78 -28.21
N ASN A 171 -10.45 -14.95 -27.33
CA ASN A 171 -11.55 -14.03 -27.63
C ASN A 171 -12.84 -14.70 -28.16
N TYR A 172 -13.16 -15.92 -27.69
CA TYR A 172 -14.36 -16.63 -28.10
C TYR A 172 -15.66 -15.91 -27.70
N ASN A 173 -15.76 -15.44 -26.45
CA ASN A 173 -16.93 -14.72 -25.96
C ASN A 173 -16.56 -13.42 -25.21
N PRO A 174 -16.29 -12.31 -25.92
CA PRO A 174 -15.90 -11.04 -25.30
C PRO A 174 -16.98 -10.43 -24.39
N ILE A 175 -18.25 -10.82 -24.53
CA ILE A 175 -19.36 -10.28 -23.72
C ILE A 175 -19.19 -10.66 -22.24
N ILE A 176 -18.48 -11.75 -21.94
CA ILE A 176 -18.15 -12.17 -20.58
C ILE A 176 -17.37 -11.09 -19.80
N MET A 177 -16.67 -10.18 -20.47
CA MET A 177 -16.01 -9.06 -19.79
C MET A 177 -17.00 -8.15 -19.04
N VAL A 178 -18.26 -8.04 -19.50
CA VAL A 178 -19.31 -7.27 -18.81
C VAL A 178 -19.65 -7.89 -17.46
N TYR A 179 -19.68 -9.22 -17.35
CA TYR A 179 -19.84 -9.93 -16.07
C TYR A 179 -18.74 -9.50 -15.08
N TRP A 180 -17.49 -9.46 -15.56
CA TRP A 180 -16.33 -9.08 -14.73
C TRP A 180 -16.37 -7.61 -14.32
N TRP A 181 -16.74 -6.69 -15.21
CA TRP A 181 -16.93 -5.28 -14.83
C TRP A 181 -17.99 -5.11 -13.74
N LEU A 182 -19.13 -5.78 -13.87
CA LEU A 182 -20.19 -5.74 -12.86
C LEU A 182 -19.71 -6.33 -11.53
N TYR A 183 -19.02 -7.47 -11.57
CA TYR A 183 -18.42 -8.08 -10.39
C TYR A 183 -17.41 -7.14 -9.71
N MET A 184 -16.52 -6.48 -10.46
CA MET A 184 -15.55 -5.56 -9.88
C MET A 184 -16.23 -4.34 -9.23
N ILE A 185 -17.26 -3.77 -9.85
CA ILE A 185 -18.01 -2.64 -9.27
C ILE A 185 -18.74 -3.05 -8.00
N ILE A 186 -19.44 -4.18 -8.01
CA ILE A 186 -20.31 -4.60 -6.91
C ILE A 186 -19.51 -5.27 -5.79
N CYS A 187 -18.61 -6.20 -6.11
CA CYS A 187 -17.91 -7.01 -5.12
C CYS A 187 -16.54 -6.45 -4.75
N ALA A 188 -15.73 -6.00 -5.70
CA ALA A 188 -14.40 -5.49 -5.37
C ALA A 188 -14.44 -4.05 -4.85
N PHE A 189 -15.21 -3.14 -5.45
CA PHE A 189 -15.28 -1.75 -5.01
C PHE A 189 -16.29 -1.52 -3.87
N PHE A 190 -17.54 -1.96 -4.02
CA PHE A 190 -18.56 -1.59 -3.02
C PHE A 190 -18.40 -2.35 -1.70
N ILE A 191 -18.14 -3.67 -1.72
CA ILE A 191 -18.04 -4.47 -0.49
C ILE A 191 -16.80 -4.08 0.33
N THR A 192 -15.63 -3.90 -0.29
CA THR A 192 -14.40 -3.50 0.42
C THR A 192 -14.56 -2.11 1.05
N ASN A 193 -15.16 -1.16 0.34
CA ASN A 193 -15.44 0.18 0.86
C ASN A 193 -16.53 0.18 1.95
N LEU A 194 -17.52 -0.74 1.88
CA LEU A 194 -18.51 -0.91 2.93
C LEU A 194 -17.86 -1.34 4.25
N PHE A 195 -16.83 -2.21 4.20
CA PHE A 195 -16.07 -2.59 5.39
C PHE A 195 -15.38 -1.39 6.02
N ILE A 196 -14.66 -0.59 5.22
CA ILE A 196 -14.00 0.64 5.68
C ILE A 196 -15.02 1.56 6.34
N GLY A 197 -16.14 1.85 5.66
CA GLY A 197 -17.18 2.75 6.19
C GLY A 197 -17.76 2.28 7.54
N VAL A 198 -18.12 0.99 7.65
CA VAL A 198 -18.68 0.44 8.90
C VAL A 198 -17.64 0.44 10.03
N LEU A 199 -16.37 0.19 9.72
CA LEU A 199 -15.30 0.16 10.71
C LEU A 199 -14.97 1.57 11.22
N CYS A 200 -14.86 2.56 10.33
CA CYS A 200 -14.64 3.96 10.68
C CYS A 200 -15.77 4.51 11.57
N ASP A 201 -17.04 4.24 11.20
CA ASP A 201 -18.20 4.67 12.00
C ASP A 201 -18.20 3.98 13.38
N SER A 202 -17.92 2.68 13.44
CA SER A 202 -17.82 1.94 14.71
C SER A 202 -16.73 2.49 15.62
N PHE A 203 -15.55 2.81 15.09
CA PHE A 203 -14.41 3.33 15.86
C PHE A 203 -14.68 4.74 16.40
N THR A 204 -15.29 5.59 15.56
CA THR A 204 -15.71 6.94 15.96
C THR A 204 -16.72 6.87 17.10
N ARG A 205 -17.73 6.01 16.98
CA ARG A 205 -18.76 5.80 18.01
C ARG A 205 -18.22 5.18 19.28
N GLU A 206 -17.22 4.30 19.22
CA GLU A 206 -16.57 3.75 20.41
C GLU A 206 -15.79 4.83 21.17
N THR A 207 -15.13 5.74 20.45
CA THR A 207 -14.31 6.81 21.04
C THR A 207 -15.17 7.89 21.70
N TYR A 208 -16.26 8.32 21.05
CA TYR A 208 -17.08 9.46 21.51
C TYR A 208 -18.41 9.06 22.18
N GLY A 209 -18.74 7.77 22.16
CA GLY A 209 -19.95 7.21 22.76
C GLY A 209 -20.94 6.70 21.72
N ALA A 210 -21.41 5.47 21.90
CA ALA A 210 -22.23 4.76 20.90
C ALA A 210 -23.59 5.41 20.57
N ILE A 211 -24.06 6.29 21.44
CA ILE A 211 -25.38 6.96 21.37
C ILE A 211 -25.22 8.46 21.04
N ALA A 212 -23.99 8.97 20.91
CA ALA A 212 -23.78 10.38 20.60
C ALA A 212 -24.27 10.71 19.18
N THR A 213 -24.92 11.87 19.01
CA THR A 213 -25.26 12.41 17.69
C THR A 213 -24.02 13.01 17.02
N ASP A 214 -24.02 13.12 15.69
CA ASP A 214 -22.88 13.70 14.95
C ASP A 214 -22.56 15.14 15.43
N GLU A 215 -23.60 15.93 15.75
CA GLU A 215 -23.43 17.27 16.34
C GLU A 215 -22.78 17.23 17.72
N GLN A 216 -23.15 16.27 18.57
CA GLN A 216 -22.53 16.08 19.89
C GLN A 216 -21.06 15.67 19.75
N ILE A 217 -20.73 14.80 18.81
CA ILE A 217 -19.35 14.39 18.52
C ILE A 217 -18.53 15.60 18.07
N GLN A 218 -19.06 16.43 17.16
CA GLN A 218 -18.40 17.67 16.74
C GLN A 218 -18.20 18.65 17.92
N TRP A 219 -19.19 18.78 18.80
CA TRP A 219 -19.09 19.60 20.01
C TRP A 219 -17.99 19.10 20.96
N ILE A 220 -17.93 17.79 21.23
CA ILE A 220 -16.90 17.17 22.07
C ILE A 220 -15.51 17.39 21.47
N LYS A 221 -15.35 17.19 20.15
CA LYS A 221 -14.10 17.46 19.42
C LYS A 221 -13.67 18.92 19.57
N LEU A 222 -14.60 19.87 19.44
CA LEU A 222 -14.32 21.28 19.65
C LEU A 222 -13.91 21.58 21.10
N GLN A 223 -14.63 21.03 22.08
CA GLN A 223 -14.31 21.21 23.50
C GLN A 223 -12.91 20.70 23.84
N ASN A 224 -12.54 19.51 23.34
CA ASN A 224 -11.20 18.96 23.52
C ASN A 224 -10.11 19.85 22.89
N LYS A 225 -10.36 20.40 21.69
CA LYS A 225 -9.45 21.37 21.05
C LYS A 225 -9.30 22.64 21.88
N VAL A 226 -10.39 23.18 22.43
CA VAL A 226 -10.35 24.37 23.28
C VAL A 226 -9.64 24.12 24.61
N LEU A 227 -9.86 22.97 25.25
CA LEU A 227 -9.16 22.59 26.48
C LEU A 227 -7.67 22.35 26.26
N ALA A 228 -7.27 21.94 25.06
CA ALA A 228 -5.87 21.75 24.69
C ALA A 228 -5.16 23.06 24.31
N LEU A 229 -5.87 24.16 24.09
CA LEU A 229 -5.26 25.46 23.81
C LEU A 229 -4.58 26.00 25.07
N ALA A 230 -3.28 26.28 24.95
CA ALA A 230 -2.51 27.00 25.96
C ALA A 230 -2.19 28.41 25.45
N PRO A 231 -2.10 29.41 26.35
CA PRO A 231 -1.65 30.76 25.99
C PRO A 231 -0.26 30.70 25.35
N GLN A 232 -0.10 31.36 24.19
CA GLN A 232 1.21 31.49 23.58
C GLN A 232 2.09 32.43 24.40
N ARG A 233 3.32 32.02 24.68
CA ARG A 233 4.32 32.86 25.35
C ARG A 233 5.14 33.61 24.33
N VAL A 234 5.17 34.94 24.43
CA VAL A 234 6.01 35.80 23.59
C VAL A 234 7.29 36.12 24.35
N HIS A 235 8.44 35.68 23.83
CA HIS A 235 9.71 35.91 24.52
C HIS A 235 10.15 37.38 24.43
N PRO A 236 10.35 38.06 25.57
CA PRO A 236 10.74 39.46 25.58
C PRO A 236 12.16 39.68 25.05
N CYS A 237 12.41 40.87 24.51
CA CYS A 237 13.72 41.24 23.99
C CYS A 237 14.81 41.14 25.08
N PRO A 238 15.94 40.46 24.83
CA PRO A 238 17.00 40.32 25.81
C PRO A 238 17.73 41.65 26.09
N LYS A 239 18.12 41.84 27.36
CA LYS A 239 18.75 43.09 27.83
C LYS A 239 20.25 43.22 27.47
N THR A 240 20.96 42.11 27.23
CA THR A 240 22.40 42.10 26.95
C THR A 240 22.71 42.48 25.50
N TYR A 241 23.71 43.34 25.27
CA TYR A 241 24.06 43.89 23.95
C TYR A 241 24.28 42.85 22.82
N PRO A 242 25.09 41.79 22.97
CA PRO A 242 25.28 40.81 21.89
C PRO A 242 23.99 40.01 21.61
N ARG A 243 23.25 39.66 22.68
CA ARG A 243 21.99 38.93 22.59
C ARG A 243 20.89 39.77 21.92
N LYS A 244 20.86 41.07 22.20
CA LYS A 244 19.94 42.05 21.59
C LYS A 244 20.18 42.20 20.09
N GLY A 245 21.46 42.20 19.67
CA GLY A 245 21.84 42.18 18.25
C GLY A 245 21.31 40.94 17.54
N CYS A 246 21.59 39.74 18.07
CA CYS A 246 21.09 38.48 17.52
C CYS A 246 19.56 38.42 17.48
N TYR A 247 18.89 38.87 18.54
CA TYR A 247 17.42 38.94 18.59
C TYR A 247 16.86 39.87 17.50
N LYS A 248 17.48 41.04 17.28
CA LYS A 248 17.05 41.99 16.24
C LYS A 248 17.19 41.41 14.82
N VAL A 249 18.25 40.63 14.58
CA VAL A 249 18.44 39.94 13.29
C VAL A 249 17.46 38.77 13.15
N ALA A 250 17.31 37.93 14.18
CA ALA A 250 16.42 36.77 14.16
C ALA A 250 14.94 37.15 13.98
N THR A 251 14.51 38.28 14.52
CA THR A 251 13.13 38.79 14.40
C THR A 251 12.90 39.63 13.14
N TYR A 252 13.92 39.85 12.30
CA TYR A 252 13.79 40.67 11.11
C TYR A 252 13.01 39.93 10.02
N MET A 253 11.92 40.52 9.53
CA MET A 253 11.00 39.86 8.57
C MET A 253 11.70 39.39 7.29
N TYR A 254 12.67 40.15 6.77
CA TYR A 254 13.42 39.75 5.56
C TYR A 254 14.43 38.63 5.81
N PHE A 255 14.89 38.44 7.05
CA PHE A 255 15.82 37.36 7.40
C PHE A 255 15.16 36.00 7.15
N GLU A 256 13.91 35.82 7.58
CA GLU A 256 13.15 34.59 7.35
C GLU A 256 12.85 34.35 5.85
N HIS A 257 12.62 35.41 5.06
CA HIS A 257 12.44 35.29 3.60
C HIS A 257 13.75 34.89 2.91
N PHE A 258 14.88 35.50 3.29
CA PHE A 258 16.20 35.16 2.78
C PHE A 258 16.53 33.68 3.02
N ILE A 259 16.37 33.20 4.25
CA ILE A 259 16.57 31.79 4.58
C ILE A 259 15.66 30.88 3.76
N THR A 260 14.40 31.28 3.56
CA THR A 260 13.46 30.50 2.74
C THR A 260 13.93 30.36 1.29
N VAL A 261 14.42 31.45 0.68
CA VAL A 261 15.02 31.42 -0.66
C VAL A 261 16.24 30.51 -0.69
N VAL A 262 17.11 30.59 0.33
CA VAL A 262 18.29 29.72 0.42
C VAL A 262 17.91 28.24 0.51
N ILE A 263 16.87 27.88 1.29
CA ILE A 263 16.37 26.50 1.37
C ILE A 263 15.82 26.04 0.01
N LEU A 264 15.06 26.90 -0.70
CA LEU A 264 14.52 26.58 -2.02
C LEU A 264 15.65 26.32 -3.04
N VAL A 265 16.66 27.19 -3.09
CA VAL A 265 17.81 27.02 -3.98
C VAL A 265 18.60 25.77 -3.59
N ASN A 266 18.85 25.52 -2.30
CA ASN A 266 19.53 24.31 -1.86
C ASN A 266 18.78 23.03 -2.27
N THR A 267 17.45 23.04 -2.13
CA THR A 267 16.60 21.91 -2.53
C THR A 267 16.61 21.72 -4.04
N GLY A 268 16.58 22.81 -4.82
CA GLY A 268 16.75 22.78 -6.26
C GLY A 268 18.09 22.17 -6.68
N CYS A 269 19.19 22.57 -6.04
CA CYS A 269 20.51 21.96 -6.29
C CYS A 269 20.51 20.46 -5.98
N MET A 270 19.90 20.03 -4.88
CA MET A 270 19.80 18.60 -4.55
C MET A 270 19.02 17.81 -5.60
N ALA A 271 17.96 18.39 -6.18
CA ALA A 271 17.17 17.75 -7.23
C ALA A 271 17.95 17.52 -8.55
N THR A 272 19.07 18.23 -8.77
CA THR A 272 19.91 18.06 -9.97
C THR A 272 20.92 16.92 -9.88
N HIS A 273 21.02 16.20 -8.75
CA HIS A 273 21.91 15.05 -8.63
C HIS A 273 21.41 13.85 -9.46
N TYR A 274 22.29 13.30 -10.31
CA TYR A 274 22.04 12.07 -11.08
C TYR A 274 23.23 11.12 -11.05
N PHE A 275 22.98 9.83 -11.31
CA PHE A 275 24.03 8.81 -11.36
C PHE A 275 24.91 9.02 -12.60
N GLY A 276 26.23 9.03 -12.41
CA GLY A 276 27.20 9.28 -13.49
C GLY A 276 27.40 10.76 -13.82
N ALA A 277 27.06 11.67 -12.91
CA ALA A 277 27.34 13.10 -13.09
C ALA A 277 28.83 13.38 -13.30
N SER A 278 29.13 14.38 -14.14
CA SER A 278 30.51 14.79 -14.39
C SER A 278 31.22 15.21 -13.09
N VAL A 279 32.55 15.04 -13.05
CA VAL A 279 33.37 15.43 -11.90
C VAL A 279 33.16 16.92 -11.58
N THR A 280 33.12 17.77 -12.60
CA THR A 280 32.88 19.21 -12.46
C THR A 280 31.51 19.53 -11.86
N THR A 281 30.45 18.80 -12.27
CA THR A 281 29.11 18.97 -11.70
C THR A 281 29.09 18.54 -10.23
N THR A 282 29.78 17.45 -9.90
CA THR A 282 29.83 16.93 -8.53
C THR A 282 30.59 17.87 -7.59
N GLU A 283 31.74 18.40 -8.01
CA GLU A 283 32.52 19.36 -7.24
C GLU A 283 31.80 20.69 -7.04
N THR A 284 31.11 21.19 -8.07
CA THR A 284 30.33 22.43 -7.98
C THR A 284 29.14 22.27 -7.03
N LEU A 285 28.38 21.18 -7.13
CA LEU A 285 27.30 20.86 -6.20
C LEU A 285 27.79 20.67 -4.77
N ASN A 286 28.95 20.01 -4.57
CA ASN A 286 29.56 19.87 -3.25
C ASN A 286 29.95 21.23 -2.64
N SER A 287 30.53 22.12 -3.44
CA SER A 287 30.90 23.47 -3.01
C SER A 287 29.68 24.31 -2.62
N LEU A 288 28.62 24.25 -3.42
CA LEU A 288 27.34 24.92 -3.10
C LEU A 288 26.72 24.34 -1.81
N ASN A 289 26.72 23.01 -1.65
CA ASN A 289 26.22 22.37 -0.45
C ASN A 289 26.99 22.77 0.81
N LEU A 290 28.31 22.98 0.71
CA LEU A 290 29.11 23.53 1.81
C LEU A 290 28.67 24.97 2.13
N ALA A 291 28.52 25.82 1.12
CA ALA A 291 28.08 27.21 1.30
C ALA A 291 26.70 27.29 2.00
N PHE A 292 25.72 26.49 1.55
CA PHE A 292 24.42 26.41 2.20
C PHE A 292 24.50 25.91 3.65
N SER A 293 25.36 24.92 3.92
CA SER A 293 25.59 24.41 5.27
C SER A 293 26.09 25.50 6.22
N VAL A 294 27.01 26.36 5.76
CA VAL A 294 27.51 27.49 6.53
C VAL A 294 26.39 28.49 6.81
N ILE A 295 25.59 28.86 5.80
CA ILE A 295 24.47 29.80 5.97
C ILE A 295 23.49 29.28 7.03
N PHE A 296 23.13 28.00 6.98
CA PHE A 296 22.23 27.37 7.95
C PHE A 296 22.82 27.27 9.36
N THR A 297 24.13 27.08 9.47
CA THR A 297 24.83 27.06 10.75
C THR A 297 24.80 28.46 11.38
N VAL A 298 25.05 29.49 10.58
CA VAL A 298 24.95 30.89 11.01
C VAL A 298 23.52 31.24 11.42
N GLU A 299 22.51 30.82 10.66
CA GLU A 299 21.11 31.00 11.01
C GLU A 299 20.78 30.41 12.39
N ALA A 300 21.13 29.14 12.62
CA ALA A 300 20.90 28.46 13.89
C ALA A 300 21.64 29.16 15.04
N ALA A 301 22.88 29.60 14.83
CA ALA A 301 23.65 30.34 15.82
C ALA A 301 23.04 31.71 16.16
N VAL A 302 22.52 32.44 15.16
CA VAL A 302 21.84 33.73 15.36
C VAL A 302 20.53 33.54 16.14
N LYS A 303 19.72 32.56 15.76
CA LYS A 303 18.46 32.25 16.46
C LYS A 303 18.70 31.77 17.89
N PHE A 304 19.66 30.86 18.09
CA PHE A 304 20.05 30.40 19.42
C PHE A 304 20.60 31.54 20.28
N GLY A 305 21.45 32.39 19.71
CA GLY A 305 21.99 33.58 20.38
C GLY A 305 20.92 34.63 20.72
N GLY A 306 19.85 34.75 19.94
CA GLY A 306 18.74 35.68 20.22
C GLY A 306 17.79 35.14 21.29
N TYR A 307 17.20 33.97 21.04
CA TYR A 307 16.18 33.38 21.89
C TYR A 307 16.75 32.75 23.18
N GLY A 308 18.00 32.28 23.16
CA GLY A 308 18.61 31.55 24.29
C GLY A 308 17.99 30.16 24.45
N LEU A 309 17.71 29.74 25.68
CA LEU A 309 17.09 28.42 25.95
C LEU A 309 15.69 28.28 25.36
N ALA A 310 14.96 29.39 25.18
CA ALA A 310 13.67 29.43 24.50
C ALA A 310 13.74 28.91 23.06
N TYR A 311 14.92 28.92 22.43
CA TYR A 311 15.13 28.31 21.12
C TYR A 311 14.70 26.84 21.08
N PHE A 312 14.91 26.10 22.17
CA PHE A 312 14.59 24.67 22.26
C PHE A 312 13.13 24.39 22.65
N GLU A 313 12.34 25.41 23.00
CA GLU A 313 10.91 25.24 23.27
C GLU A 313 10.14 24.97 21.96
N ASP A 314 10.54 25.62 20.86
CA ASP A 314 9.96 25.37 19.54
C ASP A 314 10.48 24.04 18.94
N GLY A 315 9.54 23.12 18.64
CA GLY A 315 9.83 21.84 17.99
C GLY A 315 10.52 21.99 16.62
N TRP A 316 10.17 23.03 15.86
CA TRP A 316 10.73 23.26 14.52
C TRP A 316 12.16 23.79 14.60
N ASN A 317 12.47 24.65 15.58
CA ASN A 317 13.85 25.09 15.82
C ASN A 317 14.74 23.94 16.34
N ARG A 318 14.21 23.02 17.16
CA ARG A 318 14.90 21.78 17.55
C ARG A 318 15.23 20.92 16.33
N PHE A 319 14.26 20.74 15.42
CA PHE A 319 14.45 20.00 14.18
C PHE A 319 15.51 20.65 13.28
N ASP A 320 15.44 21.96 13.07
CA ASP A 320 16.42 22.71 12.27
C ASP A 320 17.85 22.55 12.85
N PHE A 321 17.98 22.65 14.18
CA PHE A 321 19.25 22.47 14.89
C PHE A 321 19.81 21.04 14.75
N LEU A 322 18.95 20.03 14.90
CA LEU A 322 19.33 18.63 14.70
C LEU A 322 19.91 18.41 13.29
N ILE A 323 19.29 18.98 12.26
CA ILE A 323 19.80 18.91 10.88
C ILE A 323 21.17 19.61 10.75
N VAL A 324 21.38 20.75 11.41
CA VAL A 324 22.69 21.43 11.43
C VAL A 324 23.74 20.56 12.11
N VAL A 325 23.42 19.93 13.24
CA VAL A 325 24.35 19.03 13.95
C VAL A 325 24.75 17.83 13.08
N PHE A 326 23.80 17.14 12.46
CA PHE A 326 24.11 16.03 11.54
C PHE A 326 24.90 16.48 10.32
N THR A 327 24.63 17.70 9.83
CA THR A 327 25.40 18.32 8.76
C THR A 327 26.86 18.54 9.14
N ILE A 328 27.12 19.07 10.33
CA ILE A 328 28.48 19.32 10.82
C ILE A 328 29.20 17.98 11.04
N LEU A 329 28.53 17.01 11.68
CA LEU A 329 29.05 15.66 11.87
C LEU A 329 29.44 15.04 10.52
N SER A 330 28.61 15.23 9.50
CA SER A 330 28.88 14.75 8.15
C SER A 330 30.15 15.33 7.52
N LEU A 331 30.38 16.63 7.70
CA LEU A 331 31.57 17.32 7.19
C LEU A 331 32.83 16.85 7.93
N ILE A 332 32.74 16.68 9.25
CA ILE A 332 33.83 16.18 10.09
C ILE A 332 34.22 14.75 9.67
N LEU A 333 33.25 13.84 9.53
CA LEU A 333 33.49 12.46 9.10
C LEU A 333 34.15 12.39 7.72
N GLN A 334 33.72 13.25 6.78
CA GLN A 334 34.30 13.34 5.45
C GLN A 334 35.75 13.88 5.48
N SER A 335 36.07 14.79 6.41
CA SER A 335 37.41 15.35 6.54
C SER A 335 38.42 14.41 7.21
N MET A 336 37.96 13.47 8.03
CA MET A 336 38.83 12.51 8.75
C MET A 336 39.07 11.21 7.97
N ASP A 337 38.58 11.10 6.74
CA ASP A 337 38.65 9.91 5.87
C ASP A 337 38.29 8.58 6.58
N ILE A 338 37.42 8.67 7.58
CA ILE A 338 36.95 7.49 8.30
C ILE A 338 35.96 6.81 7.37
N ASN A 339 36.33 5.63 6.88
CA ASN A 339 35.47 4.79 6.05
C ASN A 339 34.35 4.18 6.91
N VAL A 340 33.37 4.98 7.29
CA VAL A 340 32.23 4.53 8.08
C VAL A 340 31.19 3.90 7.15
N GLY A 341 31.43 2.67 6.69
CA GLY A 341 30.62 1.92 5.72
C GLY A 341 29.13 2.30 5.62
N SER A 342 28.25 1.62 6.37
CA SER A 342 26.78 1.88 6.34
C SER A 342 26.38 3.23 6.96
N ALA A 343 27.14 3.75 7.93
CA ALA A 343 26.81 5.02 8.57
C ALA A 343 27.03 6.24 7.66
N ALA A 344 27.95 6.15 6.68
CA ALA A 344 28.12 7.16 5.65
C ALA A 344 26.85 7.30 4.80
N THR A 345 26.15 6.20 4.53
CA THR A 345 24.85 6.21 3.83
C THR A 345 23.78 6.91 4.66
N VAL A 346 23.68 6.61 5.96
CA VAL A 346 22.73 7.27 6.88
C VAL A 346 22.98 8.78 6.95
N VAL A 347 24.24 9.17 7.07
CA VAL A 347 24.65 10.58 7.10
C VAL A 347 24.32 11.31 5.79
N ARG A 348 24.40 10.63 4.64
CA ARG A 348 23.96 11.18 3.34
C ARG A 348 22.45 11.41 3.30
N VAL A 349 21.64 10.52 3.88
CA VAL A 349 20.18 10.70 3.97
C VAL A 349 19.81 11.94 4.78
N PHE A 350 20.49 12.20 5.91
CA PHE A 350 20.25 13.41 6.71
C PHE A 350 20.59 14.72 5.97
N ARG A 351 21.47 14.69 4.96
CA ARG A 351 21.71 15.85 4.09
C ARG A 351 20.46 16.20 3.28
N VAL A 352 19.75 15.19 2.76
CA VAL A 352 18.47 15.35 2.06
C VAL A 352 17.38 15.87 3.00
N GLY A 353 17.44 15.50 4.28
CA GLY A 353 16.56 16.00 5.34
C GLY A 353 16.49 17.52 5.48
N ARG A 354 17.47 18.28 4.95
CA ARG A 354 17.41 19.76 4.87
C ARG A 354 16.24 20.27 4.03
N ALA A 355 15.81 19.51 3.02
CA ALA A 355 14.64 19.85 2.21
C ALA A 355 13.35 19.89 3.06
N LEU A 356 13.28 19.08 4.13
CA LEU A 356 12.13 19.04 5.05
C LEU A 356 11.92 20.36 5.79
N ARG A 357 12.93 21.24 5.85
CA ARG A 357 12.79 22.59 6.44
C ARG A 357 11.76 23.46 5.71
N LEU A 358 11.46 23.13 4.45
CA LEU A 358 10.38 23.79 3.68
C LEU A 358 9.01 23.58 4.33
N ILE A 359 8.80 22.48 5.05
CA ILE A 359 7.51 22.16 5.69
C ILE A 359 7.12 23.26 6.68
N LYS A 360 8.07 23.76 7.50
CA LYS A 360 7.87 24.86 8.45
C LYS A 360 7.38 26.15 7.77
N LYS A 361 7.76 26.37 6.51
CA LYS A 361 7.46 27.59 5.74
C LYS A 361 6.10 27.52 5.08
N ALA A 362 5.67 26.33 4.68
CA ALA A 362 4.36 26.11 4.10
C ALA A 362 3.31 25.94 5.22
N LYS A 363 2.62 27.02 5.61
CA LYS A 363 1.60 27.03 6.70
C LYS A 363 0.61 25.87 6.59
N ILE A 364 0.12 25.56 5.38
CA ILE A 364 -0.81 24.45 5.14
C ILE A 364 -0.16 23.10 5.46
N MET A 365 1.05 22.85 4.94
CA MET A 365 1.79 21.61 5.20
C MET A 365 2.16 21.46 6.67
N LYS A 366 2.62 22.54 7.32
CA LYS A 366 2.91 22.57 8.76
C LYS A 366 1.68 22.14 9.57
N ASN A 367 0.51 22.71 9.27
CA ASN A 367 -0.73 22.37 9.99
C ASN A 367 -1.09 20.89 9.82
N LEU A 368 -0.95 20.34 8.60
CA LEU A 368 -1.16 18.91 8.35
C LEU A 368 -0.18 18.05 9.15
N PHE A 369 1.11 18.39 9.15
CA PHE A 369 2.14 17.67 9.91
C PHE A 369 1.93 17.75 11.42
N ASP A 370 1.62 18.94 11.96
CA ASP A 370 1.35 19.12 13.39
C ASP A 370 0.12 18.27 13.81
N THR A 371 -0.91 18.18 12.95
CA THR A 371 -2.09 17.32 13.17
C THR A 371 -1.75 15.82 13.11
N LEU A 372 -0.87 15.41 12.18
CA LEU A 372 -0.36 14.04 12.09
C LEU A 372 0.47 13.64 13.31
N ILE A 373 1.29 14.55 13.84
CA ILE A 373 2.10 14.29 15.05
C ILE A 373 1.19 14.10 16.28
N VAL A 374 0.13 14.91 16.41
CA VAL A 374 -0.82 14.79 17.52
C VAL A 374 -1.60 13.47 17.47
N SER A 375 -1.89 12.95 16.28
CA SER A 375 -2.56 11.65 16.10
C SER A 375 -1.61 10.44 16.18
N LEU A 376 -0.28 10.66 16.12
CA LEU A 376 0.72 9.61 16.12
C LEU A 376 0.64 8.65 17.31
N PRO A 377 0.38 9.07 18.58
CA PRO A 377 0.27 8.13 19.69
C PRO A 377 -0.86 7.11 19.52
N ALA A 378 -2.01 7.54 18.99
CA ALA A 378 -3.13 6.65 18.70
C ALA A 378 -2.76 5.66 17.58
N VAL A 379 -2.09 6.14 16.53
CA VAL A 379 -1.55 5.31 15.45
C VAL A 379 -0.55 4.28 15.99
N VAL A 380 0.38 4.67 16.86
CA VAL A 380 1.37 3.75 17.45
C VAL A 380 0.71 2.62 18.24
N ASN A 381 -0.37 2.89 18.97
CA ASN A 381 -1.11 1.84 19.67
C ASN A 381 -1.70 0.80 18.70
N VAL A 382 -2.30 1.26 17.59
CA VAL A 382 -2.84 0.36 16.57
C VAL A 382 -1.75 -0.38 15.82
N VAL A 383 -0.68 0.31 15.41
CA VAL A 383 0.48 -0.32 14.76
C VAL A 383 1.12 -1.36 15.69
N SER A 384 1.18 -1.11 17.00
CA SER A 384 1.65 -2.09 17.99
C SER A 384 0.76 -3.34 18.04
N LEU A 385 -0.57 -3.16 18.04
CA LEU A 385 -1.52 -4.27 17.97
C LEU A 385 -1.37 -5.06 16.66
N LEU A 386 -1.28 -4.36 15.52
CA LEU A 386 -1.06 -4.99 14.21
C LEU A 386 0.28 -5.73 14.16
N SER A 387 1.33 -5.16 14.75
CA SER A 387 2.66 -5.79 14.84
C SER A 387 2.62 -7.09 15.65
N LEU A 388 1.84 -7.13 16.74
CA LEU A 388 1.61 -8.37 17.49
C LEU A 388 0.88 -9.43 16.65
N LEU A 389 -0.12 -9.02 15.86
CA LEU A 389 -0.81 -9.94 14.95
C LEU A 389 0.11 -10.46 13.85
N TYR A 390 0.91 -9.58 13.22
CA TYR A 390 1.94 -10.01 12.26
C TYR A 390 2.93 -10.99 12.89
N TYR A 391 3.34 -10.77 14.15
CA TYR A 391 4.19 -11.72 14.88
C TYR A 391 3.55 -13.10 14.99
N ILE A 392 2.26 -13.17 15.38
CA ILE A 392 1.53 -14.44 15.51
C ILE A 392 1.47 -15.17 14.16
N PHE A 393 1.07 -14.47 13.10
CA PHE A 393 0.99 -15.05 11.76
C PHE A 393 2.37 -15.48 11.23
N ALA A 394 3.41 -14.69 11.43
CA ALA A 394 4.77 -15.04 11.03
C ALA A 394 5.28 -16.28 11.78
N ALA A 395 5.04 -16.37 13.10
CA ALA A 395 5.43 -17.53 13.89
C ALA A 395 4.69 -18.81 13.46
N VAL A 396 3.42 -18.71 13.07
CA VAL A 396 2.64 -19.82 12.52
C VAL A 396 3.13 -20.18 11.11
N ALA A 397 3.39 -19.19 10.24
CA ALA A 397 3.88 -19.41 8.88
C ALA A 397 5.20 -20.18 8.87
N VAL A 398 6.15 -19.81 9.75
CA VAL A 398 7.43 -20.53 9.89
C VAL A 398 7.21 -21.98 10.32
N GLN A 399 6.29 -22.24 11.26
CA GLN A 399 6.01 -23.61 11.71
C GLN A 399 5.36 -24.47 10.62
N LEU A 400 4.55 -23.88 9.75
CA LEU A 400 3.80 -24.60 8.72
C LEU A 400 4.57 -24.73 7.39
N PHE A 401 5.36 -23.73 7.01
CA PHE A 401 5.88 -23.58 5.65
C PHE A 401 7.39 -23.31 5.56
N ALA A 402 8.15 -23.37 6.67
CA ALA A 402 9.59 -23.12 6.60
C ALA A 402 10.37 -24.14 5.76
N LYS A 403 9.80 -25.32 5.50
CA LYS A 403 10.47 -26.37 4.72
C LYS A 403 10.18 -26.31 3.21
N THR A 404 9.32 -25.39 2.76
CA THR A 404 8.95 -25.31 1.35
C THR A 404 10.17 -24.95 0.50
N ALA A 405 10.39 -25.74 -0.57
CA ALA A 405 11.49 -25.54 -1.49
C ALA A 405 11.41 -24.21 -2.24
N PHE A 406 12.57 -23.65 -2.58
CA PHE A 406 12.64 -22.49 -3.46
C PHE A 406 12.31 -22.86 -4.90
N ASP A 407 11.53 -22.01 -5.57
CA ASP A 407 11.28 -22.08 -7.02
C ASP A 407 12.26 -21.17 -7.80
N GLY A 408 12.93 -20.24 -7.12
CA GLY A 408 13.86 -19.30 -7.76
C GLY A 408 13.18 -18.11 -8.44
N ASN A 409 11.85 -18.14 -8.60
CA ASN A 409 11.03 -17.00 -9.03
C ASN A 409 10.34 -16.33 -7.83
N MET A 410 9.13 -16.81 -7.47
CA MET A 410 8.28 -16.21 -6.43
C MET A 410 8.66 -16.64 -5.02
N ILE A 411 9.13 -17.88 -4.84
CA ILE A 411 9.63 -18.39 -3.56
C ILE A 411 11.15 -18.33 -3.61
N ASN A 412 11.72 -17.33 -2.94
CA ASN A 412 13.16 -17.04 -2.94
C ASN A 412 13.66 -16.61 -1.56
N GLU A 413 14.96 -16.39 -1.42
CA GLU A 413 15.61 -16.03 -0.15
C GLU A 413 15.02 -14.76 0.50
N ASN A 414 14.56 -13.81 -0.30
CA ASN A 414 14.00 -12.53 0.17
C ASN A 414 12.49 -12.59 0.42
N GLN A 415 11.79 -13.55 -0.19
CA GLN A 415 10.35 -13.76 -0.11
C GLN A 415 10.07 -15.24 0.22
N SER A 416 10.15 -15.59 1.50
CA SER A 416 9.90 -16.95 2.00
C SER A 416 9.53 -16.99 3.49
N PHE A 417 9.00 -18.14 3.92
CA PHE A 417 8.61 -18.43 5.30
C PHE A 417 9.64 -19.25 6.08
N GLN A 418 10.90 -19.29 5.64
CA GLN A 418 11.94 -20.07 6.32
C GLN A 418 12.29 -19.49 7.68
N ASN A 419 12.43 -18.17 7.75
CA ASN A 419 12.89 -17.45 8.93
C ASN A 419 11.81 -16.49 9.42
N PHE A 420 11.78 -16.22 10.73
CA PHE A 420 10.79 -15.31 11.30
C PHE A 420 10.82 -13.92 10.66
N TRP A 421 12.01 -13.35 10.44
CA TRP A 421 12.13 -11.99 9.91
C TRP A 421 11.67 -11.87 8.45
N THR A 422 12.04 -12.84 7.60
CA THR A 422 11.60 -12.87 6.19
C THR A 422 10.10 -13.08 6.11
N ALA A 423 9.55 -13.97 6.94
CA ALA A 423 8.11 -14.19 7.02
C ALA A 423 7.36 -12.95 7.50
N PHE A 424 7.86 -12.29 8.54
CA PHE A 424 7.29 -11.06 9.08
C PHE A 424 7.27 -9.93 8.04
N GLN A 425 8.39 -9.69 7.35
CA GLN A 425 8.49 -8.67 6.30
C GLN A 425 7.59 -9.02 5.09
N THR A 426 7.57 -10.29 4.67
CA THR A 426 6.75 -10.77 3.56
C THR A 426 5.27 -10.58 3.85
N LEU A 427 4.81 -10.91 5.06
CA LEU A 427 3.42 -10.71 5.48
C LEU A 427 3.03 -9.23 5.54
N ILE A 428 3.95 -8.32 5.90
CA ILE A 428 3.67 -6.87 5.84
C ILE A 428 3.43 -6.43 4.38
N GLY A 429 4.16 -6.98 3.42
CA GLY A 429 3.87 -6.74 1.99
C GLY A 429 2.49 -7.27 1.60
N PHE A 430 2.22 -8.53 1.92
CA PHE A 430 0.97 -9.21 1.54
C PHE A 430 -0.29 -8.59 2.15
N SER A 431 -0.22 -7.97 3.33
CA SER A 431 -1.39 -7.31 3.91
C SER A 431 -1.88 -6.13 3.08
N THR A 432 -1.01 -5.52 2.27
CA THR A 432 -1.38 -4.40 1.38
C THR A 432 -2.21 -4.82 0.17
N GLY A 433 -2.35 -6.13 -0.08
CA GLY A 433 -2.99 -6.67 -1.26
C GLY A 433 -2.01 -7.14 -2.32
N GLU A 434 -0.73 -6.79 -2.24
CA GLU A 434 0.23 -7.09 -3.31
C GLU A 434 0.73 -8.55 -3.29
N ASN A 435 0.59 -9.24 -4.42
CA ASN A 435 1.25 -10.52 -4.78
C ASN A 435 1.06 -11.71 -3.81
N TRP A 436 0.15 -11.58 -2.84
CA TRP A 436 -0.14 -12.64 -1.87
C TRP A 436 -0.86 -13.82 -2.52
N ASP A 437 -1.65 -13.57 -3.56
CA ASP A 437 -2.38 -14.52 -4.40
C ASP A 437 -1.42 -15.47 -5.11
N ASN A 438 -0.51 -14.93 -5.92
CA ASN A 438 0.46 -15.72 -6.67
C ASN A 438 1.35 -16.51 -5.72
N PHE A 439 1.85 -15.88 -4.66
CA PHE A 439 2.68 -16.58 -3.67
C PHE A 439 1.93 -17.74 -3.00
N THR A 440 0.64 -17.58 -2.68
CA THR A 440 -0.20 -18.65 -2.11
C THR A 440 -0.25 -19.86 -3.04
N TRP A 441 -0.48 -19.62 -4.34
CA TRP A 441 -0.62 -20.69 -5.32
C TRP A 441 0.71 -21.32 -5.74
N GLU A 442 1.81 -20.56 -5.76
CA GLU A 442 3.15 -21.09 -5.95
C GLU A 442 3.55 -21.99 -4.78
N VAL A 443 3.32 -21.55 -3.54
CA VAL A 443 3.55 -22.38 -2.35
C VAL A 443 2.64 -23.61 -2.36
N TYR A 444 1.40 -23.50 -2.84
CA TYR A 444 0.49 -24.64 -2.94
C TYR A 444 0.97 -25.69 -3.94
N ASN A 445 1.43 -25.26 -5.11
CA ASN A 445 1.83 -26.13 -6.22
C ASN A 445 3.30 -26.57 -6.17
N GLN A 446 4.06 -26.13 -5.17
CA GLN A 446 5.50 -26.38 -5.09
C GLN A 446 5.81 -27.88 -4.95
N VAL A 447 6.44 -28.44 -5.99
CA VAL A 447 6.96 -29.82 -6.02
C VAL A 447 8.42 -29.78 -6.50
N PRO A 448 9.41 -29.89 -5.59
CA PRO A 448 10.81 -29.83 -5.96
C PRO A 448 11.26 -31.09 -6.72
N ALA A 449 12.13 -30.91 -7.71
CA ALA A 449 12.66 -32.01 -8.53
C ALA A 449 13.42 -33.08 -7.71
N THR A 450 13.95 -32.71 -6.54
CA THR A 450 14.65 -33.59 -5.60
C THR A 450 13.71 -34.48 -4.77
N ASN A 451 12.42 -34.14 -4.69
CA ASN A 451 11.39 -34.87 -3.94
C ASN A 451 10.04 -34.86 -4.68
N PRO A 452 9.95 -35.53 -5.85
CA PRO A 452 8.73 -35.54 -6.66
C PRO A 452 7.57 -36.32 -6.02
N THR A 453 7.84 -37.16 -5.02
CA THR A 453 6.83 -37.92 -4.28
C THR A 453 6.24 -37.16 -3.08
N CYS A 454 6.77 -35.96 -2.79
CA CYS A 454 6.36 -35.13 -1.65
C CYS A 454 6.33 -35.89 -0.32
N GLU A 455 7.37 -36.66 -0.05
CA GLU A 455 7.56 -37.27 1.27
C GLU A 455 8.00 -36.23 2.29
N ASP A 456 7.33 -36.20 3.44
CA ASP A 456 7.70 -35.32 4.55
C ASP A 456 9.06 -35.70 5.13
N ARG A 457 10.10 -34.92 4.81
CA ARG A 457 11.45 -35.12 5.33
C ARG A 457 11.65 -34.41 6.67
N SER A 458 12.42 -35.04 7.55
CA SER A 458 12.83 -34.44 8.82
C SER A 458 13.77 -33.25 8.59
N TYR A 459 13.75 -32.31 9.52
CA TYR A 459 14.62 -31.13 9.45
C TYR A 459 16.10 -31.55 9.46
N ASN A 460 16.88 -30.99 8.52
CA ASN A 460 18.33 -31.17 8.46
C ASN A 460 19.03 -29.80 8.41
N ALA A 461 19.93 -29.54 9.37
CA ALA A 461 20.64 -28.28 9.50
C ALA A 461 21.65 -27.97 8.36
N SER A 462 21.90 -28.94 7.47
CA SER A 462 22.75 -28.75 6.28
C SER A 462 21.98 -28.31 5.02
N MET A 463 20.68 -27.99 5.17
CA MET A 463 19.84 -27.53 4.07
C MET A 463 20.00 -26.02 3.79
N CYS A 464 20.01 -25.64 2.50
CA CYS A 464 20.15 -24.27 2.00
C CYS A 464 18.93 -23.43 2.39
N GLY A 465 19.13 -22.28 3.04
CA GLY A 465 18.06 -21.45 3.64
C GLY A 465 18.11 -21.41 5.17
N PHE A 466 18.65 -22.45 5.80
CA PHE A 466 18.94 -22.47 7.24
C PHE A 466 20.43 -22.29 7.54
N ASN A 467 21.31 -22.87 6.71
CA ASN A 467 22.76 -22.75 6.85
C ASN A 467 23.44 -22.72 5.46
N ASP A 468 23.65 -21.51 4.94
CA ASP A 468 24.14 -21.25 3.58
C ASP A 468 25.66 -21.42 3.45
N THR A 469 26.12 -22.65 3.73
CA THR A 469 27.49 -23.07 3.47
C THR A 469 27.62 -23.53 2.01
N TYR A 470 28.81 -23.34 1.43
CA TYR A 470 29.10 -23.80 0.07
C TYR A 470 28.90 -25.32 -0.02
N GLY A 471 27.90 -25.77 -0.80
CA GLY A 471 27.52 -27.18 -0.94
C GLY A 471 26.38 -27.65 -0.03
N CYS A 472 25.57 -26.73 0.53
CA CYS A 472 24.35 -27.07 1.25
C CYS A 472 23.38 -27.90 0.40
N ILE A 473 22.55 -28.71 1.06
CA ILE A 473 21.53 -29.54 0.39
C ILE A 473 20.34 -28.62 0.06
N PRO A 474 19.84 -28.56 -1.18
CA PRO A 474 18.68 -27.71 -1.49
C PRO A 474 17.46 -28.13 -0.65
N LEU A 475 16.68 -27.15 -0.19
CA LEU A 475 15.41 -27.43 0.47
C LEU A 475 14.49 -28.21 -0.49
N ASP A 476 13.85 -29.25 0.03
CA ASP A 476 13.09 -30.23 -0.75
C ASP A 476 11.69 -30.53 -0.18
N GLY A 477 11.18 -29.64 0.68
CA GLY A 477 9.80 -29.73 1.16
C GLY A 477 8.80 -29.26 0.10
N CYS A 478 7.68 -29.95 0.03
CA CYS A 478 6.58 -29.62 -0.87
C CYS A 478 5.63 -28.59 -0.27
N GLY A 479 4.82 -28.02 -1.16
CA GLY A 479 3.65 -27.23 -0.82
C GLY A 479 2.62 -27.99 0.02
N SER A 480 1.80 -27.24 0.76
CA SER A 480 0.69 -27.77 1.54
C SER A 480 -0.58 -26.98 1.28
N TRP A 481 -1.71 -27.68 1.16
CA TRP A 481 -3.05 -27.07 1.07
C TRP A 481 -3.35 -26.09 2.21
N LEU A 482 -2.72 -26.25 3.38
CA LEU A 482 -2.90 -25.36 4.53
C LEU A 482 -2.55 -23.89 4.24
N ILE A 483 -1.78 -23.60 3.17
CA ILE A 483 -1.45 -22.23 2.78
C ILE A 483 -2.69 -21.41 2.41
N VAL A 484 -3.67 -22.02 1.74
CA VAL A 484 -4.89 -21.34 1.28
C VAL A 484 -5.72 -20.80 2.45
N PRO A 485 -6.18 -21.63 3.41
CA PRO A 485 -6.93 -21.11 4.55
C PRO A 485 -6.07 -20.20 5.45
N PHE A 486 -4.76 -20.44 5.56
CA PHE A 486 -3.85 -19.55 6.30
C PHE A 486 -3.85 -18.14 5.70
N MET A 487 -3.63 -18.02 4.39
CA MET A 487 -3.54 -16.74 3.70
C MET A 487 -4.88 -16.03 3.62
N TYR A 488 -5.99 -16.76 3.44
CA TYR A 488 -7.33 -16.15 3.39
C TYR A 488 -7.72 -15.57 4.75
N VAL A 489 -7.42 -16.28 5.85
CA VAL A 489 -7.66 -15.77 7.20
C VAL A 489 -6.72 -14.60 7.51
N PHE A 490 -5.44 -14.71 7.13
CA PHE A 490 -4.48 -13.62 7.26
C PHE A 490 -4.97 -12.36 6.55
N TYR A 491 -5.39 -12.47 5.29
CA TYR A 491 -5.82 -11.32 4.49
C TYR A 491 -7.13 -10.72 5.02
N LEU A 492 -8.08 -11.54 5.44
CA LEU A 492 -9.31 -11.07 6.09
C LEU A 492 -9.00 -10.23 7.35
N ILE A 493 -8.07 -10.68 8.18
CA ILE A 493 -7.74 -10.02 9.45
C ILE A 493 -6.81 -8.82 9.23
N MET A 494 -5.71 -8.99 8.50
CA MET A 494 -4.67 -7.97 8.35
C MET A 494 -4.94 -7.02 7.19
N GLY A 495 -5.35 -7.53 6.03
CA GLY A 495 -5.70 -6.71 4.88
C GLY A 495 -7.00 -5.95 5.08
N TYR A 496 -8.11 -6.68 5.30
CA TYR A 496 -9.43 -6.02 5.39
C TYR A 496 -9.77 -5.37 6.73
N ILE A 497 -9.28 -5.87 7.86
CA ILE A 497 -9.56 -5.26 9.16
C ILE A 497 -8.39 -4.37 9.57
N GLY A 498 -7.16 -4.87 9.49
CA GLY A 498 -5.96 -4.20 9.98
C GLY A 498 -5.63 -2.88 9.26
N ILE A 499 -5.40 -2.91 7.94
CA ILE A 499 -5.06 -1.70 7.17
C ILE A 499 -6.22 -0.71 7.13
N ASN A 500 -7.45 -1.22 7.06
CA ASN A 500 -8.63 -0.36 7.05
C ASN A 500 -8.87 0.34 8.40
N LEU A 501 -8.48 -0.27 9.53
CA LEU A 501 -8.46 0.40 10.84
C LEU A 501 -7.47 1.57 10.86
N PHE A 502 -6.27 1.38 10.31
CA PHE A 502 -5.29 2.46 10.19
C PHE A 502 -5.83 3.62 9.34
N SER A 503 -6.41 3.31 8.18
CA SER A 503 -7.00 4.31 7.29
C SER A 503 -8.14 5.08 7.99
N GLY A 504 -8.97 4.40 8.78
CA GLY A 504 -10.03 5.05 9.54
C GLY A 504 -9.53 6.05 10.57
N ILE A 505 -8.44 5.74 11.29
CA ILE A 505 -7.83 6.65 12.26
C ILE A 505 -7.24 7.88 11.57
N VAL A 506 -6.58 7.68 10.42
CA VAL A 506 -6.02 8.78 9.63
C VAL A 506 -7.14 9.67 9.08
N VAL A 507 -8.22 9.09 8.60
CA VAL A 507 -9.40 9.86 8.13
C VAL A 507 -10.05 10.63 9.27
N ASP A 508 -10.18 10.08 10.48
CA ASP A 508 -10.68 10.84 11.63
C ASP A 508 -9.74 12.00 12.00
N ALA A 509 -8.42 11.75 12.00
CA ALA A 509 -7.42 12.77 12.30
C ALA A 509 -7.39 13.91 11.27
N ILE A 510 -7.58 13.61 9.98
CA ILE A 510 -7.57 14.60 8.89
C ILE A 510 -8.95 15.24 8.70
N GLY A 511 -10.04 14.49 8.83
CA GLY A 511 -11.42 14.98 8.70
C GLY A 511 -11.72 16.13 9.67
N ASP A 512 -11.05 16.13 10.82
CA ASP A 512 -11.08 17.19 11.82
C ASP A 512 -10.52 18.56 11.38
N SER A 513 -9.91 18.62 10.18
CA SER A 513 -9.38 19.84 9.58
C SER A 513 -10.32 20.51 8.57
N SER A 514 -11.47 19.89 8.23
CA SER A 514 -12.42 20.45 7.28
C SER A 514 -13.08 21.73 7.82
N SER A 515 -13.09 22.77 6.98
CA SER A 515 -13.42 24.17 7.29
C SER A 515 -14.92 24.48 7.51
N ASP A 516 -15.79 23.47 7.52
CA ASP A 516 -17.25 23.69 7.51
C ASP A 516 -17.80 24.23 8.83
N CYS A 517 -17.03 24.13 9.93
CA CYS A 517 -17.42 24.72 11.22
C CYS A 517 -16.96 26.18 11.33
N PRO A 518 -17.84 27.12 11.76
CA PRO A 518 -17.47 28.53 11.98
C PRO A 518 -16.33 28.71 12.99
N VAL A 519 -16.23 27.78 13.94
CA VAL A 519 -15.10 27.67 14.86
C VAL A 519 -14.22 26.50 14.41
N ASN A 520 -13.07 26.84 13.83
CA ASN A 520 -12.09 25.87 13.33
C ASN A 520 -10.67 26.20 13.84
N VAL A 521 -9.71 25.33 13.51
CA VAL A 521 -8.30 25.44 13.95
C VAL A 521 -7.68 26.78 13.53
N ASN A 522 -8.02 27.29 12.35
CA ASN A 522 -7.48 28.56 11.86
C ASN A 522 -8.03 29.75 12.67
N THR A 523 -9.34 29.75 12.98
CA THR A 523 -9.96 30.80 13.80
C THR A 523 -9.45 30.78 15.25
N LEU A 524 -9.20 29.59 15.82
CA LEU A 524 -8.62 29.43 17.15
C LEU A 524 -7.16 29.88 17.19
N ALA A 525 -6.39 29.61 16.13
CA ALA A 525 -5.03 30.10 15.99
C ALA A 525 -4.99 31.63 15.91
N GLU A 526 -5.88 32.25 15.11
CA GLU A 526 -5.98 33.72 15.06
C GLU A 526 -6.35 34.31 16.43
N PHE A 527 -7.29 33.70 17.16
CA PHE A 527 -7.63 34.10 18.51
C PHE A 527 -6.40 34.05 19.44
N SER A 528 -5.65 32.95 19.39
CA SER A 528 -4.43 32.73 20.19
C SER A 528 -3.33 33.74 19.87
N ASP A 529 -3.08 34.02 18.58
CA ASP A 529 -2.07 34.98 18.11
C ASP A 529 -2.40 36.40 18.60
N ARG A 530 -3.68 36.80 18.56
CA ARG A 530 -4.11 38.11 19.09
C ARG A 530 -4.09 38.16 20.61
N TRP A 531 -4.41 37.06 21.29
CA TRP A 531 -4.32 36.99 22.76
C TRP A 531 -2.89 37.23 23.23
N ALA A 532 -1.90 36.70 22.51
CA ALA A 532 -0.48 36.86 22.81
C ALA A 532 0.01 38.32 22.78
N GLU A 533 -0.67 39.22 22.06
CA GLU A 533 -0.35 40.66 22.06
C GLU A 533 -0.72 41.33 23.40
N PHE A 534 -1.77 40.85 24.08
CA PHE A 534 -2.27 41.40 25.35
C PHE A 534 -1.71 40.67 26.58
N ASP A 535 -1.39 39.37 26.46
CA ASP A 535 -0.68 38.60 27.50
C ASP A 535 0.62 38.00 26.95
N PRO A 536 1.69 38.81 26.80
CA PRO A 536 2.98 38.33 26.27
C PRO A 536 3.62 37.27 27.16
N SER A 537 3.29 37.28 28.46
CA SER A 537 3.82 36.33 29.45
C SER A 537 3.16 34.95 29.40
N GLY A 538 2.03 34.79 28.69
CA GLY A 538 1.25 33.56 28.66
C GLY A 538 0.76 33.13 30.05
N THR A 539 0.28 34.09 30.84
CA THR A 539 -0.30 33.89 32.17
C THR A 539 -1.75 33.39 32.11
N GLY A 540 -2.42 33.58 30.97
CA GLY A 540 -3.83 33.24 30.77
C GLY A 540 -4.80 34.28 31.35
N ILE A 541 -4.31 35.46 31.74
CA ILE A 541 -5.12 36.52 32.38
C ILE A 541 -4.83 37.87 31.74
N ILE A 542 -5.90 38.66 31.54
CA ILE A 542 -5.84 40.07 31.10
C ILE A 542 -6.80 40.90 31.96
N THR A 543 -6.62 42.23 32.00
CA THR A 543 -7.53 43.12 32.73
C THR A 543 -8.87 43.27 32.00
N ALA A 544 -9.92 43.65 32.74
CA ALA A 544 -11.25 43.88 32.16
C ALA A 544 -11.25 44.99 31.11
N ASP A 545 -10.39 46.00 31.26
CA ASP A 545 -10.24 47.08 30.28
C ASP A 545 -9.57 46.58 29.00
N GLU A 546 -8.49 45.79 29.12
CA GLU A 546 -7.81 45.15 27.99
C GLU A 546 -8.72 44.16 27.24
N LEU A 547 -9.64 43.48 27.94
CA LEU A 547 -10.61 42.58 27.31
C LEU A 547 -11.48 43.32 26.29
N THR A 548 -11.86 44.56 26.57
CA THR A 548 -12.69 45.36 25.64
C THR A 548 -11.93 45.70 24.36
N ASP A 549 -10.64 45.99 24.49
CA ASP A 549 -9.75 46.27 23.37
C ASP A 549 -9.43 44.99 22.59
N PHE A 550 -9.19 43.88 23.29
CA PHE A 550 -9.01 42.56 22.69
C PHE A 550 -10.20 42.16 21.81
N LEU A 551 -11.44 42.19 22.33
CA LEU A 551 -12.64 41.83 21.59
C LEU A 551 -12.89 42.71 20.34
N TYR A 552 -12.35 43.94 20.34
CA TYR A 552 -12.41 44.82 19.18
C TYR A 552 -11.37 44.46 18.10
N THR A 553 -10.27 43.80 18.47
CA THR A 553 -9.24 43.33 17.53
C THR A 553 -9.53 41.98 16.90
N VAL A 554 -10.39 41.14 17.50
CA VAL A 554 -10.69 39.79 17.00
C VAL A 554 -11.90 39.78 16.06
N TYR A 555 -11.83 39.05 14.94
CA TYR A 555 -12.93 38.90 14.00
C TYR A 555 -14.03 37.94 14.53
N PRO A 556 -15.27 38.02 14.03
CA PRO A 556 -16.28 36.99 14.26
C PRO A 556 -15.75 35.60 13.87
N PRO A 557 -16.08 34.52 14.61
CA PRO A 557 -17.12 34.40 15.66
C PRO A 557 -16.70 34.82 17.08
N PHE A 558 -15.41 35.13 17.33
CA PHE A 558 -14.91 35.36 18.69
C PHE A 558 -14.93 36.82 19.16
N GLY A 559 -14.93 37.77 18.22
CA GLY A 559 -14.93 39.20 18.52
C GLY A 559 -15.81 40.03 17.59
N PHE A 560 -15.68 41.35 17.68
CA PHE A 560 -16.55 42.31 17.01
C PHE A 560 -15.84 43.13 15.93
N LYS A 561 -14.62 42.74 15.53
CA LYS A 561 -13.87 43.47 14.51
C LYS A 561 -14.62 43.49 13.19
N GLY A 562 -14.94 44.68 12.71
CA GLY A 562 -15.66 44.89 11.44
C GLY A 562 -17.18 44.68 11.52
N VAL A 563 -17.74 44.43 12.71
CA VAL A 563 -19.20 44.31 12.88
C VAL A 563 -19.84 45.70 13.00
N PRO A 564 -20.75 46.10 12.09
CA PRO A 564 -21.35 47.42 12.12
C PRO A 564 -22.19 47.63 13.39
N GLY A 565 -21.98 48.76 14.07
CA GLY A 565 -22.73 49.14 15.28
C GLY A 565 -22.12 48.68 16.62
N PHE A 566 -21.08 47.85 16.62
CA PHE A 566 -20.29 47.52 17.80
C PHE A 566 -19.10 48.46 17.95
N THR A 567 -19.27 49.52 18.72
CA THR A 567 -18.19 50.45 19.08
C THR A 567 -17.59 50.06 20.44
N ARG A 568 -16.31 50.37 20.66
CA ARG A 568 -15.63 50.17 21.96
C ARG A 568 -16.49 50.63 23.14
N ARG A 569 -17.11 51.81 23.02
CA ARG A 569 -17.99 52.40 24.04
C ARG A 569 -19.18 51.50 24.38
N ARG A 570 -19.81 50.87 23.39
CA ARG A 570 -20.94 49.94 23.61
C ARG A 570 -20.49 48.64 24.28
N VAL A 571 -19.32 48.13 23.92
CA VAL A 571 -18.74 46.93 24.52
C VAL A 571 -18.39 47.18 26.00
N VAL A 572 -17.77 48.33 26.31
CA VAL A 572 -17.45 48.74 27.69
C VAL A 572 -18.73 48.89 28.53
N ILE A 573 -19.80 49.48 27.98
CA ILE A 573 -21.09 49.60 28.68
C ILE A 573 -21.70 48.22 28.97
N ALA A 574 -21.55 47.26 28.06
CA ALA A 574 -22.09 45.91 28.21
C ALA A 574 -21.29 45.03 29.20
N ILE A 575 -19.96 45.14 29.20
CA ILE A 575 -19.07 44.40 30.11
C ILE A 575 -19.09 44.99 31.52
N GLY A 576 -19.41 46.28 31.64
CA GLY A 576 -19.40 47.04 32.89
C GLY A 576 -18.03 47.65 33.16
N THR A 577 -18.01 48.89 33.66
CA THR A 577 -16.76 49.56 34.04
C THR A 577 -16.26 49.00 35.38
N SER A 578 -14.96 48.70 35.45
CA SER A 578 -14.27 48.41 36.70
C SER A 578 -14.57 49.51 37.74
N GLN A 579 -15.15 49.13 38.88
CA GLN A 579 -15.57 50.01 39.97
C GLN A 579 -14.38 50.62 40.75
N ARG A 580 -13.21 50.84 40.13
CA ARG A 580 -12.00 51.35 40.81
C ARG A 580 -11.65 52.81 40.55
N ASP A 581 -12.40 53.53 39.73
CA ASP A 581 -12.18 54.98 39.50
C ASP A 581 -13.14 55.89 40.28
N PHE A 582 -13.85 55.36 41.28
CA PHE A 582 -14.65 56.15 42.22
C PHE A 582 -14.24 55.86 43.67
N SER A 583 -13.01 56.21 44.02
CA SER A 583 -12.57 56.40 45.41
C SER A 583 -11.41 57.36 45.48
#